data_AF-A0A5C7MHK1-F1
#
_entry.id   AF-A0A5C7MHK1-F1
#
_cell.length_a   1.000
_cell.length_b   1.000
_cell.length_c   1.000
_cell.angle_alpha   90.00
_cell.angle_beta   90.00
_cell.angle_gamma   90.00
#
_symmetry.space_group_name_H-M   'P 1'
#
loop_
_entity.id
_entity.type
_entity.pdbx_description
1 polymer ?
#
loop_
_entity_poly.entity_id
_entity_poly.type
_entity_poly.pdbx_seq_one_letter_code
_entity_poly.pdbx_strand_id
1 'polypeptide(L)' 'MSAKKSTIKPEYVGLTDAAAYSGYSVFTLREKVASGELPAYRISDKPGSRIKVKLSDIDALMKPVIPAEIAASRGGAA' A
#
# COMPACT_ATOMS: atom_id res chain seq x y z
N MET A 1 -6.20 21.05 -29.44
CA MET A 1 -6.10 19.64 -29.01
C MET A 1 -5.42 19.61 -27.64
N SER A 2 -6.18 19.44 -26.55
CA SER A 2 -5.60 19.30 -25.21
C SER A 2 -5.09 17.88 -25.02
N ALA A 3 -3.78 17.71 -24.92
CA ALA A 3 -3.18 16.43 -24.55
C ALA A 3 -3.74 15.99 -23.19
N LYS A 4 -4.36 14.81 -23.13
CA LYS A 4 -4.64 14.14 -21.86
C LYS A 4 -3.32 14.01 -21.12
N LYS A 5 -3.13 14.78 -20.04
CA LYS A 5 -2.06 14.49 -19.08
C LYS A 5 -2.39 13.13 -18.49
N SER A 6 -1.71 12.09 -18.98
CA SER A 6 -1.66 10.81 -18.30
C SER A 6 -1.07 11.11 -16.93
N THR A 7 -1.91 11.18 -15.91
CA THR A 7 -1.44 11.33 -14.53
C THR A 7 -0.69 10.04 -14.22
N ILE A 8 0.63 10.05 -14.44
CA ILE A 8 1.50 8.96 -14.03
C ILE A 8 1.37 8.93 -12.51
N LYS A 9 0.56 8.00 -12.00
CA LYS A 9 0.54 7.73 -10.56
C LYS A 9 1.95 7.29 -10.22
N PRO A 10 2.66 7.98 -9.32
CA PRO A 10 3.97 7.51 -8.90
C PRO A 10 3.79 6.12 -8.29
N GLU A 11 4.26 5.09 -8.99
CA GLU A 11 4.14 3.71 -8.51
C GLU A 11 4.87 3.55 -7.17
N TYR A 12 5.92 4.32 -6.96
CA TYR A 12 6.79 4.30 -5.79
C TYR A 12 6.68 5.59 -5.00
N VAL A 13 6.15 5.49 -3.79
CA VAL A 13 5.94 6.61 -2.87
C VAL A 13 6.82 6.46 -1.63
N GLY A 14 7.12 7.57 -0.95
CA GLY A 14 7.81 7.49 0.33
C GLY A 14 6.93 6.89 1.42
N LEU A 15 7.52 6.40 2.51
CA LEU A 15 6.77 5.87 3.65
C LEU A 15 5.78 6.88 4.26
N THR A 16 6.10 8.18 4.24
CA THR A 16 5.20 9.25 4.73
C THR A 16 3.97 9.39 3.84
N ASP A 17 4.15 9.39 2.52
CA ASP A 17 3.05 9.50 1.56
C ASP A 17 2.18 8.23 1.57
N ALA A 18 2.83 7.06 1.72
CA ALA A 18 2.17 5.77 1.91
C ALA A 18 1.30 5.74 3.17
N ALA A 19 1.79 6.30 4.28
CA ALA A 19 1.04 6.44 5.52
C ALA A 19 -0.18 7.36 5.33
N ALA A 20 0.01 8.51 4.68
CA ALA A 20 -1.09 9.42 4.36
C ALA A 20 -2.14 8.78 3.42
N TYR A 21 -1.70 7.95 2.47
CA TYR A 21 -2.60 7.25 1.54
C TYR A 21 -3.40 6.14 2.21
N SER A 22 -2.74 5.29 3.01
CA SER A 22 -3.36 4.11 3.62
C SER A 22 -4.06 4.37 4.95
N GLY A 23 -3.78 5.51 5.60
CA GLY A 23 -4.27 5.82 6.94
C GLY A 23 -3.54 5.10 8.07
N TYR A 24 -2.52 4.28 7.76
CA TYR A 24 -1.68 3.63 8.76
C TYR A 24 -0.48 4.50 9.16
N SER A 25 0.07 4.23 10.34
CA SER A 25 1.26 4.94 10.80
C SER A 25 2.50 4.56 9.98
N VAL A 26 3.42 5.51 9.80
CA VAL A 26 4.75 5.26 9.20
C VAL A 26 5.50 4.16 9.96
N PHE A 27 5.28 4.07 11.27
CA PHE A 27 5.88 3.04 12.13
C PHE A 27 5.37 1.65 11.75
N THR A 28 4.06 1.47 11.60
CA THR A 28 3.43 0.22 11.17
C THR A 28 3.95 -0.21 9.79
N LEU A 29 4.04 0.74 8.84
CA LEU A 29 4.59 0.42 7.52
C LEU A 29 6.08 0.06 7.60
N ARG A 30 6.88 0.71 8.45
CA ARG A 30 8.28 0.33 8.70
C ARG A 30 8.42 -1.06 9.30
N GLU A 31 7.56 -1.43 10.25
CA GLU A 31 7.56 -2.78 10.82
C GLU A 31 7.25 -3.83 9.76
N LYS A 32 6.28 -3.57 8.87
CA LYS A 32 5.96 -4.47 7.75
C LYS A 32 7.09 -4.57 6.74
N VAL A 33 7.84 -3.48 6.51
CA VAL A 33 9.08 -3.53 5.71
C VAL A 33 10.15 -4.37 6.41
N ALA A 34 10.33 -4.19 7.73
CA ALA A 34 11.33 -4.92 8.51
C ALA A 34 11.01 -6.41 8.64
N SER A 35 9.72 -6.78 8.70
CA SER A 35 9.27 -8.18 8.71
C SER A 35 9.32 -8.82 7.31
N GLY A 36 9.56 -8.04 6.25
CA GLY A 36 9.58 -8.51 4.86
C GLY A 36 8.20 -8.69 4.25
N GLU A 37 7.12 -8.30 4.95
CA GLU A 37 5.76 -8.35 4.43
C GLU A 37 5.47 -7.23 3.40
N LEU A 38 6.17 -6.09 3.52
CA LEU A 38 6.06 -4.96 2.59
C LEU A 38 7.37 -4.77 1.82
N PRO A 39 7.40 -4.98 0.49
CA PRO A 39 8.58 -4.73 -0.33
C PRO A 39 8.96 -3.26 -0.32
N ALA A 40 10.22 -2.99 0.01
CA ALA A 40 10.75 -1.65 0.07
C ALA A 40 12.01 -1.51 -0.80
N TYR A 41 12.04 -0.44 -1.57
CA TYR A 41 13.05 -0.16 -2.57
C TYR A 41 13.83 1.09 -2.18
N ARG A 42 15.16 1.03 -2.32
CA ARG A 42 16.06 2.17 -2.15
C ARG A 42 16.95 2.27 -3.38
N ILE A 43 17.29 3.50 -3.77
CA ILE A 43 18.17 3.78 -4.93
C ILE A 43 19.63 3.87 -4.49
N SER A 44 19.91 4.15 -3.22
CA SER A 44 21.26 4.28 -2.70
C SER A 44 21.42 3.48 -1.41
N ASP A 45 22.60 2.87 -1.26
CA ASP A 45 23.01 2.15 -0.05
C ASP A 45 23.49 3.07 1.07
N LYS A 46 23.44 4.39 0.87
CA LYS A 46 23.80 5.35 1.92
C LYS A 46 22.87 5.17 3.12
N PRO A 47 23.41 5.15 4.35
CA PRO A 47 22.59 5.16 5.56
C PRO A 47 21.72 6.44 5.56
N GLY A 48 20.41 6.26 5.76
CA GLY A 48 19.42 7.35 5.69
C GLY A 48 18.81 7.60 4.30
N SER A 49 19.12 6.77 3.31
CA SER A 49 18.48 6.86 1.98
C SER A 49 16.97 6.68 2.08
N ARG A 50 16.24 7.49 1.32
CA ARG A 50 14.77 7.45 1.28
C ARG A 50 14.31 6.09 0.76
N ILE A 51 13.54 5.41 1.59
CA ILE A 51 12.87 4.17 1.23
C ILE A 51 11.60 4.53 0.45
N LYS A 52 11.40 3.86 -0.67
CA LYS A 52 10.17 3.91 -1.43
C LYS A 52 9.46 2.57 -1.39
N VAL A 53 8.14 2.62 -1.32
CA VAL A 53 7.26 1.45 -1.34
C VAL A 53 6.31 1.58 -2.52
N LYS A 54 5.86 0.46 -3.07
CA LYS A 54 4.84 0.49 -4.12
C LYS A 54 3.45 0.66 -3.52
N LEU A 55 2.62 1.49 -4.13
CA LEU A 55 1.21 1.64 -3.71
C LEU A 55 0.44 0.32 -3.85
N SER A 56 0.70 -0.46 -4.90
CA SER A 56 0.10 -1.79 -5.11
C SER A 56 0.36 -2.74 -3.95
N ASP A 57 1.56 -2.68 -3.36
CA ASP A 57 1.96 -3.58 -2.29
C ASP A 57 1.28 -3.20 -0.98
N ILE A 58 1.01 -1.90 -0.78
CA ILE A 58 0.20 -1.39 0.34
C ILE A 58 -1.24 -1.86 0.20
N ASP A 59 -1.83 -1.75 -1.00
CA ASP A 59 -3.19 -2.23 -1.28
C ASP A 59 -3.29 -3.75 -1.08
N ALA A 60 -2.28 -4.52 -1.50
CA ALA A 60 -2.21 -5.96 -1.29
C ALA A 60 -2.08 -6.37 0.19
N LEU A 61 -1.56 -5.48 1.04
CA LEU A 61 -1.44 -5.68 2.48
C LEU A 61 -2.79 -5.52 3.20
N MET A 62 -3.71 -4.74 2.60
CA MET A 62 -5.05 -4.55 3.13
C MET A 62 -5.92 -5.78 2.81
N LYS A 63 -6.28 -6.52 3.86
CA LYS A 63 -7.18 -7.68 3.74
C LYS A 63 -8.61 -7.27 4.11
N PRO A 64 -9.64 -7.73 3.37
CA PRO A 64 -11.02 -7.46 3.73
C PRO A 64 -11.34 -8.11 5.10
N VAL A 65 -11.90 -7.32 6.02
CA VAL A 65 -12.27 -7.77 7.37
C VAL A 65 -13.44 -8.76 7.35
N ILE A 66 -14.31 -8.68 6.34
CA ILE A 66 -15.37 -9.66 6.10
C ILE A 66 -14.87 -10.64 5.04
N PRO A 67 -14.52 -11.89 5.39
CA PRO A 67 -14.23 -12.91 4.40
C PRO A 67 -15.45 -13.14 3.52
N ALA A 68 -15.23 -13.32 2.21
CA ALA A 68 -16.28 -13.48 1.21
C ALA A 68 -17.28 -14.60 1.53
N GLU A 69 -16.87 -15.60 2.33
CA GLU A 69 -17.73 -16.68 2.81
C GLU A 69 -18.94 -16.19 3.63
N ILE A 70 -18.78 -15.14 4.44
CA ILE A 70 -19.88 -14.63 5.29
C ILE A 70 -20.91 -13.85 4.44
N ALA A 71 -20.50 -13.28 3.31
CA ALA A 71 -21.41 -12.55 2.42
C ALA A 71 -22.43 -13.49 1.76
N ALA A 72 -22.06 -14.73 1.46
CA ALA A 72 -22.96 -15.73 0.89
C ALA A 72 -24.02 -16.22 1.91
N SER A 73 -23.70 -16.25 3.20
CA SER A 73 -24.62 -16.76 4.24
C SER A 73 -25.70 -15.77 4.67
N ARG A 74 -25.61 -14.49 4.28
CA ARG A 74 -26.60 -13.44 4.62
C ARG A 74 -27.59 -13.14 3.49
N GLY A 75 -27.46 -13.82 2.35
CA GLY A 75 -28.40 -13.74 1.23
C GLY A 75 -29.57 -14.73 1.37
N GLY A 76 -30.46 -14.50 2.33
CA GLY A 76 -31.88 -14.86 2.23
C GLY A 76 -32.25 -16.34 2.09
N ALA A 77 -32.42 -17.00 3.23
CA ALA A 77 -33.53 -17.94 3.41
C ALA A 77 -34.81 -17.13 3.75
N ALA A 78 -35.89 -17.40 3.01
CA ALA A 78 -37.33 -17.25 3.33
C ALA A 78 -38.12 -16.79 2.09
#